data_AF-A0A939ULH8-F1
#
_entry.id   AF-A0A939ULH8-F1
#
_cell.length_a   1.000
_cell.length_b   1.000
_cell.length_c   1.000
_cell.angle_alpha   90.00
_cell.angle_beta   90.00
_cell.angle_gamma   90.00
#
_symmetry.space_group_name_H-M   'P 1'
#
loop_
_entity.id
_entity.type
_entity.pdbx_description
1 polymer ?
#
loop_
_entity_poly.entity_id
_entity_poly.type
_entity_poly.pdbx_seq_one_letter_code
_entity_poly.pdbx_strand_id
1 'polypeptide(L)'
;MAKSSDKDTKKKTPEKEPKKIPAKKLPGILKKVYRADKIEKALYKKIYISSDLALVKSLFEDNPDKPGTVRVPLDKMILKSDFKRLKAIAKDVKKNKGSFKLIPFIATAAFVAAVVLAVIIFKNPLAKKGMTMGMQKVFGARTDIARVNVEILKATVTVNGLQQANANEPMKNLFEIEKTEIKFNLTEALRGKFDAQNIEVTGLKIGTDRTYSGALPAVQKAASSDSSVKKSESAISKKKDAAVAAAKDSIEA
;
A
#
# COMPACT_ATOMS: atom_id res chain seq x y z
N MET A 1 36.42 -67.94 35.38
CA MET A 1 36.94 -68.71 34.24
C MET A 1 35.80 -69.08 33.30
N ALA A 2 35.94 -68.66 32.04
CA ALA A 2 35.31 -69.10 30.80
C ALA A 2 34.08 -70.03 30.80
N LYS A 3 33.06 -69.65 30.03
CA LYS A 3 32.75 -70.37 28.77
C LYS A 3 31.92 -69.52 27.80
N SER A 4 32.44 -69.47 26.57
CA SER A 4 31.89 -68.90 25.36
C SER A 4 31.08 -69.95 24.59
N SER A 5 30.13 -69.45 23.79
CA SER A 5 29.63 -69.94 22.49
C SER A 5 28.90 -71.29 22.41
N ASP A 6 27.66 -71.29 21.89
CA ASP A 6 27.42 -71.43 20.44
C ASP A 6 25.92 -71.24 20.06
N LYS A 7 25.72 -70.77 18.82
CA LYS A 7 24.52 -70.83 17.95
C LYS A 7 23.36 -69.83 18.08
N ASP A 8 23.62 -68.68 17.48
CA ASP A 8 22.71 -67.96 16.57
C ASP A 8 21.86 -68.90 15.68
N THR A 9 20.54 -68.71 15.69
CA THR A 9 19.67 -69.08 14.55
C THR A 9 18.77 -67.90 14.19
N LYS A 10 19.16 -67.22 13.11
CA LYS A 10 18.54 -66.05 12.51
C LYS A 10 17.19 -66.42 11.87
N LYS A 11 16.06 -65.94 12.42
CA LYS A 11 14.71 -66.11 11.84
C LYS A 11 14.36 -64.91 10.96
N LYS A 12 14.27 -65.13 9.64
CA LYS A 12 13.90 -64.14 8.61
C LYS A 12 12.43 -63.74 8.74
N THR A 13 12.15 -62.44 8.78
CA THR A 13 10.80 -61.82 8.74
C THR A 13 10.38 -61.58 7.27
N PRO A 14 9.14 -61.88 6.85
CA PRO A 14 8.71 -61.76 5.45
C PRO A 14 8.43 -60.30 5.08
N GLU A 15 9.10 -59.83 4.02
CA GLU A 15 8.97 -58.50 3.42
C GLU A 15 7.64 -58.40 2.66
N LYS A 16 6.67 -57.64 3.19
CA LYS A 16 5.37 -57.39 2.51
C LYS A 16 5.59 -56.47 1.33
N GLU A 17 5.47 -56.99 0.11
CA GLU A 17 5.57 -56.20 -1.12
C GLU A 17 4.64 -54.97 -1.09
N PRO A 18 5.16 -53.77 -1.36
CA PRO A 18 4.39 -52.54 -1.27
C PRO A 18 3.30 -52.49 -2.34
N LYS A 19 2.06 -52.22 -1.92
CA LYS A 19 0.87 -52.15 -2.80
C LYS A 19 1.09 -51.14 -3.94
N LYS A 20 1.04 -51.61 -5.18
CA LYS A 20 1.21 -50.82 -6.43
C LYS A 20 -0.15 -50.39 -7.00
N ILE A 21 -0.21 -49.22 -7.62
CA ILE A 21 -1.40 -48.57 -8.19
C ILE A 21 -1.10 -48.16 -9.64
N PRO A 22 -2.02 -48.38 -10.60
CA PRO A 22 -1.80 -47.98 -11.99
C PRO A 22 -1.77 -46.45 -12.15
N ALA A 23 -0.87 -45.95 -12.99
CA ALA A 23 -0.73 -44.53 -13.33
C ALA A 23 -2.03 -43.90 -13.90
N LYS A 24 -2.96 -44.71 -14.42
CA LYS A 24 -4.32 -44.30 -14.85
C LYS A 24 -5.11 -43.56 -13.75
N LYS A 25 -4.85 -43.88 -12.47
CA LYS A 25 -5.52 -43.25 -11.31
C LYS A 25 -4.94 -41.89 -10.92
N LEU A 26 -3.87 -41.43 -11.58
CA LEU A 26 -3.23 -40.15 -11.26
C LEU A 26 -4.19 -38.95 -11.48
N PRO A 27 -3.99 -37.84 -10.75
CA PRO A 27 -4.71 -36.59 -10.99
C PRO A 27 -4.52 -36.09 -12.43
N GLY A 28 -5.56 -35.47 -13.00
CA GLY A 28 -5.57 -35.02 -14.40
C GLY A 28 -4.42 -34.09 -14.82
N ILE A 29 -3.79 -33.38 -13.87
CA ILE A 29 -2.63 -32.53 -14.14
C ILE A 29 -1.38 -33.34 -14.47
N LEU A 30 -1.22 -34.53 -13.89
CA LEU A 30 -0.08 -35.43 -14.15
C LEU A 30 -0.37 -36.38 -15.33
N LYS A 31 -1.65 -36.56 -15.69
CA LYS A 31 -2.07 -37.32 -16.87
C LYS A 31 -2.09 -36.49 -18.16
N LYS A 32 -1.88 -35.18 -18.05
CA LYS A 32 -1.91 -34.27 -19.19
C LYS A 32 -0.64 -34.42 -20.02
N VAL A 33 -0.79 -34.38 -21.34
CA VAL A 33 0.35 -34.29 -22.26
C VAL A 33 0.86 -32.84 -22.26
N TYR A 34 2.16 -32.67 -22.03
CA TYR A 34 2.82 -31.38 -22.09
C TYR A 34 3.79 -31.34 -23.28
N ARG A 35 4.03 -30.15 -23.84
CA ARG A 35 5.15 -29.96 -24.76
C ARG A 35 6.44 -29.86 -23.94
N ALA A 36 7.55 -30.40 -24.47
CA ALA A 36 8.83 -30.47 -23.77
C ALA A 36 9.36 -29.08 -23.36
N ASP A 37 9.12 -28.05 -24.18
CA ASP A 37 9.48 -26.65 -23.94
C ASP A 37 8.63 -25.96 -22.85
N LYS A 38 7.38 -26.40 -22.66
CA LYS A 38 6.39 -25.73 -21.78
C LYS A 38 6.16 -26.43 -20.46
N ILE A 39 6.60 -27.69 -20.30
CA ILE A 39 6.40 -28.47 -19.06
C ILE A 39 7.06 -27.83 -17.84
N GLU A 40 8.20 -27.17 -18.04
CA GLU A 40 8.94 -26.52 -16.95
C GLU A 40 8.14 -25.38 -16.31
N LYS A 41 7.60 -24.46 -17.10
CA LYS A 41 6.76 -23.35 -16.61
C LYS A 41 5.38 -23.82 -16.17
N ALA A 42 4.83 -24.84 -16.84
CA ALA A 42 3.47 -25.29 -16.61
C ALA A 42 3.30 -26.12 -15.34
N LEU A 43 4.32 -26.93 -14.98
CA LEU A 43 4.28 -27.91 -13.90
C LEU A 43 5.49 -27.78 -12.96
N TYR A 44 6.73 -27.83 -13.46
CA TYR A 44 7.92 -27.92 -12.58
C TYR A 44 8.14 -26.68 -11.71
N LYS A 45 8.03 -25.47 -12.27
CA LYS A 45 8.18 -24.21 -11.50
C LYS A 45 7.10 -23.98 -10.44
N LYS A 46 6.03 -24.79 -10.45
CA LYS A 46 4.94 -24.72 -9.46
C LYS A 46 5.13 -25.70 -8.30
N ILE A 47 6.16 -26.54 -8.36
CA ILE A 47 6.56 -27.49 -7.33
C ILE A 47 7.82 -26.92 -6.66
N TYR A 48 7.69 -26.44 -5.43
CA TYR A 48 8.79 -25.79 -4.71
C TYR A 48 9.75 -26.79 -4.03
N ILE A 49 9.28 -28.02 -3.78
CA ILE A 49 10.06 -29.06 -3.11
C ILE A 49 10.89 -29.80 -4.16
N SER A 50 12.22 -29.79 -4.00
CA SER A 50 13.18 -30.41 -4.93
C SER A 50 12.97 -31.92 -5.08
N SER A 51 12.71 -32.63 -3.99
CA SER A 51 12.43 -34.08 -3.99
C SER A 51 11.16 -34.42 -4.75
N ASP A 52 10.11 -33.62 -4.60
CA ASP A 52 8.85 -33.79 -5.30
C ASP A 52 9.00 -33.48 -6.79
N LEU A 53 9.81 -32.47 -7.13
CA LEU A 53 10.16 -32.14 -8.50
C LEU A 53 10.95 -33.27 -9.18
N ALA A 54 11.88 -33.91 -8.47
CA ALA A 54 12.62 -35.06 -8.98
C ALA A 54 11.71 -36.27 -9.23
N LEU A 55 10.81 -36.57 -8.28
CA LEU A 55 9.81 -37.64 -8.43
C LEU A 55 8.85 -37.39 -9.59
N VAL A 56 8.43 -36.14 -9.78
CA VAL A 56 7.57 -35.81 -10.92
C VAL A 56 8.35 -35.89 -12.23
N LYS A 57 9.59 -35.38 -12.31
CA LYS A 57 10.41 -35.47 -13.53
C LYS A 57 10.67 -36.91 -13.96
N SER A 58 10.96 -37.82 -13.03
CA SER A 58 11.24 -39.23 -13.35
C SER A 58 10.04 -40.01 -13.87
N LEU A 59 8.82 -39.51 -13.70
CA LEU A 59 7.59 -40.13 -14.20
C LEU A 59 7.25 -39.76 -15.65
N PHE A 60 7.81 -38.66 -16.17
CA PHE A 60 7.50 -38.14 -17.49
C PHE A 60 8.48 -38.71 -18.52
N GLU A 61 7.95 -39.34 -19.57
CA GLU A 61 8.71 -39.90 -20.68
C GLU A 61 8.26 -39.30 -22.02
N ASP A 62 9.15 -39.34 -23.01
CA ASP A 62 8.84 -38.91 -24.36
C ASP A 62 7.69 -39.73 -24.94
N ASN A 63 6.74 -39.04 -25.55
CA ASN A 63 5.54 -39.66 -26.05
C ASN A 63 5.80 -40.29 -27.43
N PRO A 64 5.67 -41.62 -27.59
CA PRO A 64 5.87 -42.28 -28.88
C PRO A 64 4.81 -41.88 -29.92
N ASP A 65 3.62 -41.46 -29.48
CA ASP A 65 2.51 -41.10 -30.37
C ASP A 65 2.64 -39.69 -30.97
N LYS A 66 3.42 -38.80 -30.32
CA LYS A 66 3.59 -37.39 -30.72
C LYS A 66 5.01 -36.88 -30.37
N PRO A 67 5.93 -36.81 -31.34
CA PRO A 67 7.29 -36.31 -31.09
C PRO A 67 7.27 -34.86 -30.59
N GLY A 68 8.14 -34.55 -29.62
CA GLY A 68 8.20 -33.23 -28.96
C GLY A 68 7.20 -33.01 -27.81
N THR A 69 6.50 -34.07 -27.37
CA THR A 69 5.62 -34.04 -26.19
C THR A 69 6.00 -35.09 -25.16
N VAL A 70 5.77 -34.79 -23.88
CA VAL A 70 6.13 -35.64 -22.75
C VAL A 70 4.86 -35.99 -21.97
N ARG A 71 4.70 -37.27 -21.61
CA ARG A 71 3.56 -37.79 -20.83
C ARG A 71 4.00 -38.84 -19.82
N VAL A 72 3.18 -39.07 -18.80
CA VAL A 72 3.36 -40.21 -17.90
C VAL A 72 2.78 -41.46 -18.58
N PRO A 73 3.57 -42.55 -18.76
CA PRO A 73 3.05 -43.80 -19.31
C PRO A 73 1.94 -44.38 -18.42
N LEU A 74 0.79 -44.66 -19.03
CA LEU A 74 -0.42 -45.08 -18.31
C LEU A 74 -0.33 -46.50 -17.76
N ASP A 75 0.61 -47.30 -18.27
CA ASP A 75 0.80 -48.71 -17.92
C ASP A 75 1.81 -48.90 -16.78
N LYS A 76 2.49 -47.83 -16.34
CA LYS A 76 3.39 -47.87 -15.19
C LYS A 76 2.61 -48.06 -13.88
N MET A 77 3.14 -48.95 -13.04
CA MET A 77 2.66 -49.19 -11.69
C MET A 77 3.44 -48.33 -10.68
N ILE A 78 2.73 -47.53 -9.89
CA ILE A 78 3.27 -46.57 -8.93
C ILE A 78 3.00 -47.06 -7.50
N LEU A 79 3.95 -46.88 -6.59
CA LEU A 79 3.77 -47.23 -5.18
C LEU A 79 2.63 -46.39 -4.56
N LYS A 80 1.84 -46.99 -3.67
CA LYS A 80 0.72 -46.28 -2.99
C LYS A 80 1.16 -45.04 -2.20
N SER A 81 2.37 -45.05 -1.64
CA SER A 81 2.99 -43.90 -0.95
C SER A 81 3.19 -42.73 -1.91
N ASP A 82 3.75 -43.01 -3.08
CA ASP A 82 4.10 -42.01 -4.09
C ASP A 82 2.84 -41.46 -4.75
N PHE A 83 1.84 -42.32 -4.97
CA PHE A 83 0.52 -41.88 -5.41
C PHE A 83 -0.11 -40.84 -4.47
N LYS A 84 0.02 -41.02 -3.14
CA LYS A 84 -0.50 -40.07 -2.14
C LYS A 84 0.24 -38.73 -2.22
N ARG A 85 1.57 -38.76 -2.40
CA ARG A 85 2.42 -37.56 -2.57
C ARG A 85 2.08 -36.83 -3.88
N LEU A 86 2.00 -37.54 -5.00
CA LEU A 86 1.61 -36.99 -6.31
C LEU A 86 0.20 -36.36 -6.29
N LYS A 87 -0.73 -36.93 -5.52
CA LYS A 87 -2.07 -36.34 -5.32
C LYS A 87 -2.00 -35.02 -4.53
N ALA A 88 -1.14 -34.93 -3.52
CA ALA A 88 -0.92 -33.70 -2.77
C ALA A 88 -0.27 -32.62 -3.66
N ILE A 89 0.80 -32.96 -4.36
CA ILE A 89 1.49 -32.09 -5.32
C ILE A 89 0.52 -31.55 -6.38
N ALA A 90 -0.32 -32.41 -6.96
CA ALA A 90 -1.30 -31.98 -7.94
C ALA A 90 -2.35 -30.99 -7.38
N LYS A 91 -2.72 -31.15 -6.11
CA LYS A 91 -3.63 -30.24 -5.40
C LYS A 91 -2.96 -28.88 -5.17
N ASP A 92 -1.69 -28.88 -4.80
CA ASP A 92 -0.93 -27.66 -4.51
C ASP A 92 -0.59 -26.90 -5.79
N VAL A 93 -0.19 -27.60 -6.86
CA VAL A 93 0.00 -27.01 -8.19
C VAL A 93 -1.29 -26.39 -8.74
N LYS A 94 -2.46 -27.00 -8.47
CA LYS A 94 -3.77 -26.45 -8.87
C LYS A 94 -4.13 -25.19 -8.08
N LYS A 95 -3.79 -25.14 -6.79
CA LYS A 95 -3.98 -23.97 -5.92
C LYS A 95 -3.01 -22.83 -6.27
N ASN A 96 -1.78 -23.16 -6.66
CA ASN A 96 -0.72 -22.21 -7.03
C ASN A 96 -0.83 -21.68 -8.47
N LYS A 97 -2.04 -21.70 -9.08
CA LYS A 97 -2.29 -20.91 -10.29
C LYS A 97 -2.32 -19.45 -9.85
N GLY A 98 -1.22 -18.71 -10.07
CA GLY A 98 -1.03 -17.31 -9.69
C GLY A 98 -2.30 -16.47 -9.86
N SER A 99 -3.08 -16.38 -8.79
CA SER A 99 -4.34 -15.67 -8.77
C SER A 99 -4.01 -14.24 -8.38
N PHE A 100 -3.74 -13.41 -9.39
CA PHE A 100 -3.84 -11.97 -9.19
C PHE A 100 -5.26 -11.71 -8.67
N LYS A 101 -5.37 -11.20 -7.45
CA LYS A 101 -6.65 -10.85 -6.86
C LYS A 101 -7.15 -9.61 -7.61
N LEU A 102 -7.85 -9.83 -8.73
CA LEU A 102 -8.34 -8.77 -9.62
C LEU A 102 -9.25 -7.78 -8.89
N ILE A 103 -10.07 -8.28 -7.95
CA ILE A 103 -11.03 -7.47 -7.19
C ILE A 103 -10.32 -6.38 -6.35
N PRO A 104 -9.36 -6.70 -5.45
CA PRO A 104 -8.67 -5.65 -4.71
C PRO A 104 -7.80 -4.77 -5.62
N PHE A 105 -7.26 -5.30 -6.72
CA PHE A 105 -6.50 -4.49 -7.67
C PHE A 105 -7.37 -3.40 -8.32
N ILE A 106 -8.57 -3.75 -8.78
CA ILE A 106 -9.54 -2.80 -9.35
C ILE A 106 -9.99 -1.79 -8.28
N ALA A 107 -10.25 -2.25 -7.05
CA ALA A 107 -10.64 -1.37 -5.95
C ALA A 107 -9.54 -0.33 -5.63
N THR A 108 -8.27 -0.76 -5.57
CA THR A 108 -7.14 0.14 -5.36
C THR A 108 -6.99 1.12 -6.52
N ALA A 109 -7.10 0.65 -7.77
CA ALA A 109 -7.02 1.54 -8.93
C ALA A 109 -8.14 2.60 -8.94
N ALA A 110 -9.37 2.20 -8.60
CA ALA A 110 -10.51 3.11 -8.48
C ALA A 110 -10.29 4.15 -7.37
N PHE A 111 -9.75 3.73 -6.22
CA PHE A 111 -9.41 4.65 -5.13
C PHE A 111 -8.35 5.68 -5.56
N VAL A 112 -7.27 5.24 -6.21
CA VAL A 112 -6.23 6.15 -6.73
C VAL A 112 -6.82 7.14 -7.72
N ALA A 113 -7.68 6.69 -8.65
CA ALA A 113 -8.35 7.56 -9.60
C ALA A 113 -9.24 8.61 -8.90
N ALA A 114 -9.99 8.21 -7.87
CA ALA A 114 -10.81 9.13 -7.08
C ALA A 114 -9.98 10.20 -6.36
N VAL A 115 -8.83 9.82 -5.79
CA VAL A 115 -7.89 10.77 -5.16
C VAL A 115 -7.33 11.75 -6.18
N VAL A 116 -6.90 11.29 -7.36
CA VAL A 116 -6.38 12.16 -8.42
C VAL A 116 -7.45 13.15 -8.89
N LEU A 117 -8.68 12.71 -9.10
CA LEU A 117 -9.82 13.58 -9.45
C LEU A 117 -10.08 14.63 -8.37
N ALA A 118 -10.06 14.23 -7.10
CA ALA A 118 -10.22 15.16 -5.98
C ALA A 118 -9.12 16.23 -6.00
N VAL A 119 -7.85 15.87 -6.17
CA VAL A 119 -6.75 16.84 -6.25
C VAL A 119 -6.95 17.80 -7.43
N ILE A 120 -7.36 17.32 -8.60
CA ILE A 120 -7.58 18.17 -9.78
C ILE A 120 -8.69 19.20 -9.54
N ILE A 121 -9.79 18.80 -8.88
CA ILE A 121 -10.94 19.67 -8.62
C ILE A 121 -10.65 20.64 -7.45
N PHE A 122 -10.06 20.14 -6.36
CA PHE A 122 -9.92 20.91 -5.12
C PHE A 122 -8.63 21.74 -5.02
N LYS A 123 -7.60 21.50 -5.85
CA LYS A 123 -6.31 22.23 -5.76
C LYS A 123 -6.46 23.75 -5.78
N ASN A 124 -7.28 24.29 -6.68
CA ASN A 124 -7.46 25.72 -6.89
C ASN A 124 -8.25 26.39 -5.75
N PRO A 125 -9.46 25.91 -5.39
CA PRO A 125 -10.22 26.51 -4.28
C PRO A 125 -9.51 26.34 -2.94
N LEU A 126 -8.82 25.21 -2.71
CA LEU A 126 -8.07 24.98 -1.48
C LEU A 126 -6.85 25.91 -1.38
N ALA A 127 -6.10 26.09 -2.46
CA ALA A 127 -4.98 27.04 -2.50
C ALA A 127 -5.46 28.48 -2.31
N LYS A 128 -6.55 28.88 -2.97
CA LYS A 128 -7.18 30.20 -2.78
C LYS A 128 -7.54 30.42 -1.31
N LYS A 129 -8.25 29.48 -0.69
CA LYS A 129 -8.65 29.59 0.72
C LYS A 129 -7.44 29.63 1.66
N GLY A 130 -6.44 28.79 1.42
CA GLY A 130 -5.20 28.76 2.20
C GLY A 130 -4.42 30.08 2.12
N MET A 131 -4.24 30.63 0.91
CA MET A 131 -3.58 31.93 0.71
C MET A 131 -4.37 33.07 1.36
N THR A 132 -5.69 33.13 1.15
CA THR A 132 -6.54 34.16 1.76
C THR A 132 -6.45 34.11 3.28
N MET A 133 -6.60 32.93 3.90
CA MET A 133 -6.51 32.78 5.35
C MET A 133 -5.11 33.12 5.88
N GLY A 134 -4.05 32.71 5.17
CA GLY A 134 -2.68 33.01 5.55
C GLY A 134 -2.39 34.51 5.54
N MET A 135 -2.74 35.19 4.45
CA MET A 135 -2.55 36.63 4.32
C MET A 135 -3.42 37.42 5.31
N GLN A 136 -4.69 37.05 5.49
CA GLN A 136 -5.56 37.66 6.49
C GLN A 136 -4.98 37.56 7.91
N LYS A 137 -4.38 36.43 8.26
CA LYS A 137 -3.74 36.22 9.56
C LYS A 137 -2.47 37.05 9.73
N VAL A 138 -1.66 37.19 8.68
CA VAL A 138 -0.39 37.94 8.72
C VAL A 138 -0.64 39.44 8.77
N PHE A 139 -1.54 39.96 7.91
CA PHE A 139 -1.80 41.39 7.78
C PHE A 139 -2.91 41.90 8.71
N GLY A 140 -3.69 41.00 9.33
CA GLY A 140 -4.80 41.36 10.21
C GLY A 140 -5.97 42.06 9.50
N ALA A 141 -6.01 42.02 8.17
CA ALA A 141 -6.99 42.71 7.34
C ALA A 141 -7.39 41.86 6.14
N ARG A 142 -8.53 42.18 5.53
CA ARG A 142 -9.16 41.36 4.49
C ARG A 142 -8.27 41.25 3.25
N THR A 143 -7.91 40.02 2.93
CA THR A 143 -7.32 39.64 1.64
C THR A 143 -8.44 39.17 0.72
N ASP A 144 -8.55 39.78 -0.46
CA ASP A 144 -9.40 39.30 -1.54
C ASP A 144 -8.52 38.78 -2.68
N ILE A 145 -8.85 37.61 -3.20
CA ILE A 145 -8.13 36.97 -4.31
C ILE A 145 -9.16 36.57 -5.36
N ALA A 146 -9.02 37.03 -6.60
CA ALA A 146 -9.97 36.66 -7.65
C ALA A 146 -9.85 35.17 -8.00
N ARG A 147 -8.65 34.73 -8.39
CA ARG A 147 -8.39 33.34 -8.81
C ARG A 147 -7.01 32.89 -8.39
N VAL A 148 -6.91 31.62 -8.00
CA VAL A 148 -5.62 30.92 -7.82
C VAL A 148 -5.65 29.68 -8.71
N ASN A 149 -4.62 29.52 -9.53
CA ASN A 149 -4.42 28.34 -10.36
C ASN A 149 -3.12 27.65 -9.96
N VAL A 150 -3.23 26.40 -9.54
CA VAL A 150 -2.08 25.56 -9.17
C VAL A 150 -1.87 24.51 -10.26
N GLU A 151 -0.76 24.63 -10.97
CA GLU A 151 -0.34 23.68 -12.00
C GLU A 151 0.75 22.78 -11.43
N ILE A 152 0.35 21.75 -10.66
CA ILE A 152 1.25 20.84 -9.95
C ILE A 152 2.28 20.21 -10.92
N LEU A 153 1.85 19.75 -12.09
CA LEU A 153 2.73 19.11 -13.08
C LEU A 153 3.76 20.06 -13.70
N LYS A 154 3.43 21.35 -13.80
CA LYS A 154 4.34 22.39 -14.30
C LYS A 154 5.03 23.16 -13.19
N ALA A 155 4.82 22.75 -11.93
CA ALA A 155 5.38 23.41 -10.76
C ALA A 155 5.14 24.94 -10.75
N THR A 156 3.96 25.37 -11.19
CA THR A 156 3.62 26.78 -11.36
C THR A 156 2.39 27.12 -10.53
N VAL A 157 2.43 28.24 -9.81
CA VAL A 157 1.30 28.82 -9.11
C VAL A 157 1.05 30.21 -9.67
N THR A 158 -0.18 30.44 -10.14
CA THR A 158 -0.62 31.73 -10.64
C THR A 158 -1.72 32.28 -9.75
N VAL A 159 -1.55 33.50 -9.29
CA VAL A 159 -2.53 34.25 -8.50
C VAL A 159 -2.97 35.45 -9.32
N ASN A 160 -4.28 35.66 -9.46
CA ASN A 160 -4.85 36.78 -10.20
C ASN A 160 -5.74 37.61 -9.28
N GLY A 161 -5.64 38.94 -9.41
CA GLY A 161 -6.45 39.91 -8.69
C GLY A 161 -6.31 39.75 -7.18
N LEU A 162 -5.08 39.89 -6.68
CA LEU A 162 -4.78 39.88 -5.25
C LEU A 162 -4.89 41.30 -4.71
N GLN A 163 -5.76 41.51 -3.72
CA GLN A 163 -5.95 42.80 -3.05
C GLN A 163 -5.84 42.60 -1.53
N GLN A 164 -4.88 43.27 -0.91
CA GLN A 164 -4.66 43.23 0.54
C GLN A 164 -5.12 44.53 1.18
N ALA A 165 -6.03 44.46 2.15
CA ALA A 165 -6.48 45.63 2.91
C ALA A 165 -5.40 46.12 3.87
N ASN A 166 -5.42 47.43 4.17
CA ASN A 166 -4.66 47.99 5.27
C ASN A 166 -5.44 47.84 6.58
N ALA A 167 -4.82 47.28 7.63
CA ALA A 167 -5.45 47.13 8.94
C ALA A 167 -5.74 48.47 9.63
N ASN A 168 -4.91 49.48 9.39
CA ASN A 168 -5.06 50.82 9.98
C ASN A 168 -6.04 51.71 9.18
N GLU A 169 -6.13 51.49 7.87
CA GLU A 169 -7.04 52.21 6.96
C GLU A 169 -7.89 51.21 6.17
N PRO A 170 -9.00 50.69 6.74
CA PRO A 170 -9.76 49.57 6.15
C PRO A 170 -10.37 49.87 4.76
N MET A 171 -10.54 51.13 4.42
CA MET A 171 -11.07 51.57 3.11
C MET A 171 -9.98 51.73 2.05
N LYS A 172 -8.72 51.39 2.37
CA LYS A 172 -7.61 51.39 1.41
C LYS A 172 -6.96 50.02 1.32
N ASN A 173 -6.47 49.71 0.13
CA ASN A 173 -5.56 48.61 -0.11
C ASN A 173 -4.16 48.99 0.33
N LEU A 174 -3.52 48.11 1.10
CA LEU A 174 -2.08 48.19 1.31
C LEU A 174 -1.37 47.98 -0.03
N PHE A 175 -1.73 46.92 -0.75
CA PHE A 175 -1.28 46.66 -2.11
C PHE A 175 -2.32 45.87 -2.90
N GLU A 176 -2.26 46.04 -4.21
CA GLU A 176 -3.06 45.35 -5.21
C GLU A 176 -2.15 44.84 -6.31
N ILE A 177 -2.35 43.59 -6.72
CA ILE A 177 -1.55 42.91 -7.75
C ILE A 177 -2.50 42.24 -8.73
N GLU A 178 -2.34 42.58 -10.01
CA GLU A 178 -3.19 42.04 -11.08
C GLU A 178 -2.86 40.58 -11.39
N LYS A 179 -1.57 40.26 -11.51
CA LYS A 179 -1.07 38.89 -11.75
C LYS A 179 0.24 38.65 -11.00
N THR A 180 0.30 37.53 -10.29
CA THR A 180 1.54 36.95 -9.76
C THR A 180 1.71 35.56 -10.33
N GLU A 181 2.86 35.25 -10.90
CA GLU A 181 3.21 33.93 -11.40
C GLU A 181 4.51 33.46 -10.75
N ILE A 182 4.46 32.29 -10.10
CA ILE A 182 5.59 31.70 -9.39
C ILE A 182 5.86 30.33 -9.99
N LYS A 183 7.06 30.16 -10.56
CA LYS A 183 7.57 28.86 -11.04
C LYS A 183 8.61 28.35 -10.05
N PHE A 184 8.44 27.13 -9.58
CA PHE A 184 9.34 26.51 -8.61
C PHE A 184 9.79 25.12 -9.07
N ASN A 185 10.82 24.57 -8.44
CA ASN A 185 11.27 23.22 -8.71
C ASN A 185 10.41 22.20 -7.93
N LEU A 186 9.60 21.40 -8.65
CA LEU A 186 8.75 20.39 -8.01
C LEU A 186 9.56 19.32 -7.26
N THR A 187 10.68 18.88 -7.83
CA THR A 187 11.51 17.83 -7.22
C THR A 187 12.09 18.29 -5.89
N GLU A 188 12.59 19.52 -5.83
CA GLU A 188 13.09 20.08 -4.58
C GLU A 188 11.94 20.37 -3.60
N ALA A 189 10.79 20.85 -4.08
CA ALA A 189 9.60 21.06 -3.24
C ALA A 189 9.12 19.75 -2.58
N LEU A 190 9.15 18.63 -3.31
CA LEU A 190 8.83 17.31 -2.77
C LEU A 190 9.89 16.80 -1.77
N ARG A 191 11.13 17.29 -1.84
CA ARG A 191 12.19 17.07 -0.84
C ARG A 191 12.09 18.02 0.36
N GLY A 192 11.05 18.86 0.41
CA GLY A 192 10.85 19.86 1.48
C GLY A 192 11.68 21.13 1.31
N LYS A 193 12.33 21.33 0.17
CA LYS A 193 13.10 22.53 -0.16
C LYS A 193 12.33 23.40 -1.14
N PHE A 194 12.10 24.66 -0.79
CA PHE A 194 11.43 25.58 -1.71
C PHE A 194 12.46 26.31 -2.57
N ASP A 195 12.48 26.00 -3.87
CA ASP A 195 13.37 26.62 -4.86
C ASP A 195 12.52 27.30 -5.94
N ALA A 196 12.48 28.63 -5.93
CA ALA A 196 11.70 29.44 -6.87
C ALA A 196 12.61 29.86 -8.05
N GLN A 197 12.30 29.34 -9.23
CA GLN A 197 13.06 29.60 -10.46
C GLN A 197 12.69 30.93 -11.10
N ASN A 198 11.42 31.30 -11.03
CA ASN A 198 10.95 32.58 -11.56
C ASN A 198 9.77 33.11 -10.75
N ILE A 199 9.77 34.41 -10.49
CA ILE A 199 8.68 35.12 -9.84
C ILE A 199 8.38 36.36 -10.68
N GLU A 200 7.19 36.39 -11.27
CA GLU A 200 6.71 37.53 -12.04
C GLU A 200 5.54 38.18 -11.29
N VAL A 201 5.61 39.50 -11.14
CA VAL A 201 4.55 40.31 -10.51
C VAL A 201 4.22 41.45 -11.46
N THR A 202 2.96 41.51 -11.87
CA THR A 202 2.47 42.47 -12.86
C THR A 202 1.33 43.29 -12.29
N GLY A 203 1.32 44.59 -12.58
CA GLY A 203 0.26 45.50 -12.17
C GLY A 203 0.22 45.77 -10.66
N LEU A 204 1.38 45.85 -10.01
CA LEU A 204 1.47 46.23 -8.60
C LEU A 204 1.04 47.69 -8.41
N LYS A 205 0.04 47.91 -7.56
CA LYS A 205 -0.46 49.21 -7.13
C LYS A 205 -0.49 49.25 -5.60
N ILE A 206 -0.20 50.39 -5.00
CA ILE A 206 -0.12 50.57 -3.54
C ILE A 206 -1.08 51.69 -3.15
N GLY A 207 -1.78 51.55 -2.03
CA GLY A 207 -2.63 52.62 -1.50
C GLY A 207 -3.90 52.90 -2.30
N THR A 208 -4.43 51.94 -3.08
CA THR A 208 -5.65 52.13 -3.87
C THR A 208 -6.89 52.18 -2.97
N ASP A 209 -7.87 53.01 -3.32
CA ASP A 209 -9.13 53.10 -2.57
C ASP A 209 -10.01 51.86 -2.82
N ARG A 210 -10.76 51.42 -1.79
CA ARG A 210 -11.68 50.27 -1.86
C ARG A 210 -13.14 50.71 -1.86
N THR A 211 -13.98 49.94 -2.53
CA THR A 211 -15.45 50.09 -2.47
C THR A 211 -16.07 49.51 -1.21
N TYR A 212 -15.42 48.51 -0.59
CA TYR A 212 -15.88 47.83 0.61
C TYR A 212 -14.79 47.78 1.68
N SER A 213 -15.18 47.91 2.95
CA SER A 213 -14.27 47.86 4.09
C SER A 213 -13.54 46.52 4.18
N GLY A 214 -12.22 46.60 4.31
CA GLY A 214 -11.32 45.47 4.54
C GLY A 214 -11.12 45.11 6.01
N ALA A 215 -11.91 45.68 6.93
CA ALA A 215 -11.85 45.31 8.34
C ALA A 215 -12.23 43.84 8.52
N LEU A 216 -11.35 43.06 9.13
CA LEU A 216 -11.71 41.70 9.56
C LEU A 216 -12.42 41.76 10.91
N PRO A 217 -13.45 40.93 11.14
CA PRO A 217 -13.95 40.71 12.48
C PRO A 217 -12.75 40.29 13.34
N ALA A 218 -12.55 40.98 14.47
CA ALA A 218 -11.51 40.59 15.40
C ALA A 218 -11.75 39.13 15.77
N VAL A 219 -10.93 38.23 15.23
CA VAL A 219 -10.72 36.93 15.86
C VAL A 219 -10.23 37.33 17.23
N GLN A 220 -11.10 37.22 18.23
CA GLN A 220 -10.76 37.45 19.62
C GLN A 220 -9.42 36.77 19.81
N LYS A 221 -8.38 37.57 20.06
CA LYS A 221 -7.06 37.08 20.42
C LYS A 221 -7.33 36.04 21.48
N ALA A 222 -7.13 34.76 21.14
CA ALA A 222 -7.07 33.69 22.13
C ALA A 222 -5.77 33.88 22.92
N ALA A 223 -5.66 35.00 23.63
CA ALA A 223 -5.00 35.05 24.91
C ALA A 223 -5.93 34.29 25.87
N SER A 224 -5.90 32.96 25.81
CA SER A 224 -6.41 31.97 26.78
C SER A 224 -6.83 30.67 26.09
N SER A 225 -5.86 29.85 25.69
CA SER A 225 -6.10 28.40 25.57
C SER A 225 -4.83 27.61 25.87
N ASP A 226 -4.21 27.91 27.02
CA ASP A 226 -3.32 26.99 27.75
C ASP A 226 -4.11 26.19 28.83
N SER A 227 -5.44 26.18 28.73
CA SER A 227 -6.35 25.62 29.74
C SER A 227 -7.21 24.44 29.25
N SER A 228 -7.09 24.02 27.99
CA SER A 228 -7.83 22.87 27.44
C SER A 228 -7.04 21.56 27.35
N VAL A 229 -5.72 21.58 27.54
CA VAL A 229 -4.88 20.34 27.61
C VAL A 229 -4.74 19.81 29.04
N LYS A 230 -4.78 20.68 30.08
CA LYS A 230 -4.68 20.24 31.49
C LYS A 230 -5.92 19.52 32.04
N LYS A 231 -7.08 19.64 31.39
CA LYS A 231 -8.32 19.00 31.87
C LYS A 231 -8.44 17.52 31.45
N SER A 232 -7.81 17.11 30.34
CA SER A 232 -7.83 15.70 29.91
C SER A 232 -6.79 14.83 30.64
N GLU A 233 -5.65 15.38 31.06
CA GLU A 233 -4.66 14.63 31.84
C GLU A 233 -5.10 14.41 33.30
N SER A 234 -5.72 15.39 33.96
CA SER A 234 -6.17 15.22 35.36
C SER A 234 -7.38 14.29 35.51
N ALA A 235 -8.17 14.09 34.46
CA ALA A 235 -9.27 13.12 34.46
C ALA A 235 -8.78 11.69 34.27
N ILE A 236 -7.65 11.50 33.57
CA ILE A 236 -7.04 10.18 33.35
C ILE A 236 -6.18 9.75 34.54
N SER A 237 -5.49 10.68 35.22
CA SER A 237 -4.73 10.36 36.45
C SER A 237 -5.66 10.00 37.60
N LYS A 238 -6.70 10.79 37.88
CA LYS A 238 -7.69 10.48 38.95
C LYS A 238 -8.39 9.14 38.77
N LYS A 239 -8.62 8.70 37.53
CA LYS A 239 -9.25 7.40 37.24
C LYS A 239 -8.28 6.22 37.38
N LYS A 240 -6.97 6.44 37.19
CA LYS A 240 -5.94 5.43 37.45
C LYS A 240 -5.65 5.30 38.96
N ASP A 241 -5.57 6.41 39.69
CA ASP A 241 -5.28 6.37 41.13
C ASP A 241 -6.42 5.73 41.93
N ALA A 242 -7.68 5.96 41.53
CA ALA A 242 -8.83 5.30 42.14
C ALA A 242 -8.90 3.78 41.85
N ALA A 243 -8.45 3.34 40.67
CA ALA A 243 -8.40 1.92 40.32
C ALA A 243 -7.26 1.17 41.03
N VAL A 244 -6.14 1.86 41.32
CA VAL A 244 -5.00 1.28 42.06
C VAL A 244 -5.27 1.23 43.56
N ALA A 245 -6.03 2.19 44.13
CA ALA A 245 -6.46 2.14 45.53
C ALA A 245 -7.46 1.00 45.78
N ALA A 246 -8.48 0.84 44.91
CA ALA A 246 -9.47 -0.23 45.05
C ALA A 246 -8.88 -1.65 44.90
N ALA A 247 -7.80 -1.80 44.11
CA ALA A 247 -7.10 -3.08 43.96
C ALA A 247 -6.18 -3.43 45.14
N LYS A 248 -5.76 -2.44 45.95
CA LYS A 248 -4.92 -2.67 47.13
C LYS A 248 -5.74 -3.07 48.36
N ASP A 249 -6.92 -2.49 48.53
CA ASP A 249 -7.82 -2.83 49.65
C ASP A 249 -8.42 -4.25 49.55
N SER A 250 -8.31 -4.91 48.39
CA SER A 250 -8.79 -6.29 48.17
C SER A 250 -7.70 -7.35 48.39
N ILE A 251 -6.47 -6.97 48.73
CA ILE A 251 -5.33 -7.89 48.91
C ILE A 251 -4.87 -7.98 50.38
N GLU A 252 -5.34 -7.09 51.27
CA GLU A 252 -5.00 -7.09 52.71
C GLU A 252 -6.18 -7.40 53.66
N ALA A 253 -7.26 -8.00 53.17
CA ALA A 253 -8.35 -8.56 54.00
C ALA A 253 -8.35 -10.10 53.99
#